data_AF-A0A7C4BFF4-F1
#
_entry.id   AF-A0A7C4BFF4-F1
#
_cell.length_a   1.000
_cell.length_b   1.000
_cell.length_c   1.000
_cell.angle_alpha   90.00
_cell.angle_beta   90.00
_cell.angle_gamma   90.00
#
_symmetry.space_group_name_H-M   'P 1'
#
loop_
_entity.id
_entity.type
_entity.pdbx_description
1 polymer ?
#
loop_
_entity_poly.entity_id
_entity_poly.type
_entity_poly.pdbx_seq_one_letter_code
_entity_poly.pdbx_strand_id
1 'polypeptide(L)'
;MSIREGTQRSSGRRRQARYRPVVVVSKCLGFGVCRYDGEPVECPGISCLQEEVDFLAVCPELALGLPVPRPPLHLVRTDAGIRLIHSGTLSDLTEEMTAFCRAFFARHPRVSAAILKERSPSCGIADAVVRTASGSIVSRAGSGLFAAACVAHLGPRHVVPSRQICSEAGRKRFVFLLRQAAAARR
;
A
#
# COMPACT_ATOMS: atom_id res chain seq x y z
N MET A 1 -49.90 -43.50 -19.02
CA MET A 1 -49.56 -43.49 -17.57
C MET A 1 -48.19 -42.86 -17.41
N SER A 2 -47.94 -42.19 -16.27
CA SER A 2 -46.68 -41.56 -15.81
C SER A 2 -45.92 -40.63 -16.79
N ILE A 3 -45.74 -39.30 -16.61
CA ILE A 3 -45.53 -38.40 -15.46
C ILE A 3 -44.04 -38.27 -15.04
N ARG A 4 -43.53 -37.02 -15.07
CA ARG A 4 -42.28 -36.48 -14.44
C ARG A 4 -40.94 -36.94 -15.06
N GLU A 5 -39.82 -36.20 -14.97
CA GLU A 5 -39.53 -34.81 -14.50
C GLU A 5 -38.19 -34.32 -15.11
N GLY A 6 -37.71 -33.11 -14.78
CA GLY A 6 -36.24 -32.87 -14.78
C GLY A 6 -35.67 -31.58 -15.37
N THR A 7 -36.34 -30.43 -15.31
CA THR A 7 -35.69 -29.15 -15.67
C THR A 7 -34.49 -28.85 -14.76
N GLN A 8 -33.27 -28.82 -15.30
CA GLN A 8 -32.16 -28.09 -14.69
C GLN A 8 -31.50 -27.13 -15.70
N ARG A 9 -31.93 -25.87 -15.64
CA ARG A 9 -31.23 -24.75 -16.28
C ARG A 9 -29.92 -24.52 -15.53
N SER A 10 -28.78 -24.84 -16.15
CA SER A 10 -27.46 -24.40 -15.69
C SER A 10 -27.32 -22.88 -15.91
N SER A 11 -27.96 -22.11 -15.02
CA SER A 11 -27.92 -20.64 -15.01
C SER A 11 -26.57 -20.12 -14.52
N GLY A 12 -25.52 -20.42 -15.31
CA GLY A 12 -24.19 -19.88 -15.18
C GLY A 12 -24.23 -18.36 -15.32
N ARG A 13 -24.55 -17.68 -14.22
CA ARG A 13 -24.76 -16.24 -14.11
C ARG A 13 -23.41 -15.55 -14.28
N ARG A 14 -22.99 -15.41 -15.55
CA ARG A 14 -21.81 -14.67 -16.01
C ARG A 14 -21.72 -13.39 -15.18
N ARG A 15 -20.83 -13.35 -14.18
CA ARG A 15 -20.55 -12.12 -13.42
C ARG A 15 -20.08 -11.12 -14.47
N GLN A 16 -20.94 -10.18 -14.87
CA GLN A 16 -20.55 -9.08 -15.75
C GLN A 16 -19.28 -8.47 -15.16
N ALA A 17 -18.28 -8.20 -16.02
CA ALA A 17 -16.96 -7.76 -15.58
C ALA A 17 -17.06 -6.41 -14.86
N ARG A 18 -17.30 -6.45 -13.55
CA ARG A 18 -17.34 -5.27 -12.70
C ARG A 18 -15.94 -4.66 -12.72
N TYR A 19 -15.89 -3.36 -13.02
CA TYR A 19 -14.67 -2.60 -12.89
C TYR A 19 -14.16 -2.73 -11.45
N ARG A 20 -13.01 -3.38 -11.29
CA ARG A 20 -12.28 -3.50 -10.03
C ARG A 20 -11.14 -2.48 -10.07
N PRO A 21 -11.08 -1.53 -9.12
CA PRO A 21 -10.00 -0.56 -9.08
C PRO A 21 -8.69 -1.25 -8.66
N VAL A 22 -7.58 -0.86 -9.28
CA VAL A 22 -6.25 -1.31 -8.86
C VAL A 22 -5.84 -0.54 -7.60
N VAL A 23 -5.51 -1.29 -6.54
CA VAL A 23 -5.16 -0.76 -5.22
C VAL A 23 -3.76 -1.23 -4.85
N VAL A 24 -2.86 -0.28 -4.62
CA VAL A 24 -1.52 -0.55 -4.11
C VAL A 24 -1.62 -1.01 -2.66
N VAL A 25 -0.86 -2.03 -2.27
CA VAL A 25 -0.81 -2.51 -0.88
C VAL A 25 0.61 -2.79 -0.45
N SER A 26 1.00 -2.37 0.77
CA SER A 26 2.30 -2.74 1.35
C SER A 26 2.39 -4.27 1.46
N LYS A 27 3.34 -4.90 0.75
CA LYS A 27 3.42 -6.36 0.56
C LYS A 27 3.47 -7.15 1.88
N CYS A 28 3.99 -6.57 2.95
CA CYS A 28 4.02 -7.21 4.28
C CYS A 28 2.62 -7.49 4.86
N LEU A 29 1.57 -6.82 4.38
CA LEU A 29 0.17 -7.01 4.78
C LEU A 29 -0.44 -8.28 4.14
N GLY A 30 0.18 -9.44 4.35
CA GLY A 30 -0.29 -10.74 3.87
C GLY A 30 0.09 -11.15 2.44
N PHE A 31 0.94 -10.38 1.74
CA PHE A 31 1.42 -10.72 0.37
C PHE A 31 2.90 -11.14 0.32
N GLY A 32 3.51 -11.38 1.48
CA GLY A 32 4.84 -11.95 1.62
C GLY A 32 5.63 -11.38 2.78
N VAL A 33 6.55 -12.19 3.32
CA VAL A 33 7.50 -11.78 4.35
C VAL A 33 8.49 -10.79 3.75
N CYS A 34 8.36 -9.50 4.08
CA CYS A 34 9.20 -8.44 3.51
C CYS A 34 9.52 -7.28 4.47
N ARG A 35 9.35 -7.48 5.78
CA ARG A 35 9.82 -6.51 6.78
C ARG A 35 11.34 -6.57 6.92
N TYR A 36 11.91 -5.57 7.60
CA TYR A 36 13.35 -5.57 7.93
C TYR A 36 13.72 -6.70 8.90
N ASP A 37 12.81 -7.09 9.81
CA ASP A 37 13.01 -8.15 10.80
C ASP A 37 12.67 -9.56 10.28
N GLY A 38 12.06 -9.69 9.09
CA GLY A 38 11.61 -10.97 8.57
C GLY A 38 10.29 -11.47 9.17
N GLU A 39 9.58 -10.64 9.96
CA GLU A 39 8.28 -11.03 10.52
C GLU A 39 7.12 -10.90 9.51
N PRO A 40 6.10 -11.76 9.56
CA PRO A 40 4.84 -11.56 8.85
C PRO A 40 4.02 -10.41 9.48
N VAL A 41 3.07 -9.85 8.72
CA VAL A 41 2.03 -8.97 9.28
C VAL A 41 0.67 -9.36 8.73
N GLU A 42 -0.21 -9.79 9.63
CA GLU A 42 -1.60 -10.01 9.30
C GLU A 42 -2.37 -8.69 9.25
N CYS A 43 -3.28 -8.58 8.29
CA CYS A 43 -4.28 -7.52 8.24
C CYS A 43 -5.60 -8.13 7.76
N PRO A 44 -6.47 -8.61 8.66
CA PRO A 44 -7.74 -9.25 8.29
C PRO A 44 -8.66 -8.38 7.41
N GLY A 45 -8.44 -7.07 7.39
CA GLY A 45 -9.13 -6.16 6.48
C GLY A 45 -8.82 -6.38 4.99
N ILE A 46 -7.69 -7.01 4.65
CA ILE A 46 -7.26 -7.25 3.26
C ILE A 46 -8.10 -8.32 2.58
N SER A 47 -8.33 -9.47 3.23
CA SER A 47 -9.13 -10.56 2.66
C SER A 47 -10.58 -10.10 2.39
N CYS A 48 -11.16 -9.33 3.31
CA CYS A 48 -12.47 -8.69 3.15
C CYS A 48 -12.58 -7.72 1.96
N LEU A 49 -11.49 -7.35 1.29
CA LEU A 49 -11.47 -6.46 0.12
C LEU A 49 -11.14 -7.19 -1.19
N GLN A 50 -10.74 -8.47 -1.17
CA GLN A 50 -10.31 -9.22 -2.36
C GLN A 50 -11.42 -9.40 -3.41
N GLU A 51 -12.70 -9.38 -3.04
CA GLU A 51 -13.83 -9.38 -4.01
C GLU A 51 -14.11 -8.00 -4.63
N GLU A 52 -13.65 -6.91 -4.02
CA GLU A 52 -13.97 -5.53 -4.42
C GLU A 52 -12.84 -4.85 -5.23
N VAL A 53 -11.57 -5.20 -5.00
CA VAL A 53 -10.40 -4.51 -5.57
C VAL A 53 -9.33 -5.47 -6.09
N ASP A 54 -8.52 -5.01 -7.04
CA ASP A 54 -7.34 -5.75 -7.54
C ASP A 54 -6.07 -5.24 -6.85
N PHE A 55 -5.40 -6.11 -6.09
CA PHE A 55 -4.25 -5.73 -5.27
C PHE A 55 -2.93 -5.75 -6.04
N LEU A 56 -2.25 -4.60 -6.08
CA LEU A 56 -0.87 -4.45 -6.52
C LEU A 56 0.05 -4.42 -5.29
N ALA A 57 0.52 -5.59 -4.87
CA ALA A 57 1.38 -5.73 -3.69
C ALA A 57 2.81 -5.24 -3.96
N VAL A 58 3.27 -4.27 -3.17
CA VAL A 58 4.59 -3.63 -3.33
C VAL A 58 5.33 -3.53 -1.99
N CYS A 59 6.62 -3.83 -2.02
CA CYS A 59 7.56 -3.42 -0.97
C CYS A 59 8.62 -2.54 -1.64
N PRO A 60 8.61 -1.21 -1.42
CA PRO A 60 9.62 -0.33 -2.00
C PRO A 60 11.04 -0.75 -1.60
N GLU A 61 11.21 -1.21 -0.36
CA GLU A 61 12.49 -1.62 0.20
C GLU A 61 13.07 -2.87 -0.50
N LEU A 62 12.23 -3.87 -0.85
CA LEU A 62 12.65 -4.99 -1.71
C LEU A 62 12.90 -4.54 -3.16
N ALA A 63 12.15 -3.55 -3.66
CA ALA A 63 12.31 -3.06 -5.03
C ALA A 63 13.61 -2.25 -5.22
N LEU A 64 14.20 -1.76 -4.13
CA LEU A 64 15.57 -1.22 -4.06
C LEU A 64 16.64 -2.32 -3.83
N GLY A 65 16.28 -3.60 -3.93
CA GLY A 65 17.22 -4.73 -3.79
C GLY A 65 17.64 -5.05 -2.35
N LEU A 66 17.05 -4.42 -1.33
CA LEU A 66 17.43 -4.67 0.06
C LEU A 66 16.95 -6.06 0.52
N PRO A 67 17.77 -6.83 1.28
CA PRO A 67 17.44 -8.19 1.68
C PRO A 67 16.41 -8.27 2.82
N VAL A 68 16.05 -9.49 3.20
CA VAL A 68 15.20 -9.82 4.35
C VAL A 68 15.81 -11.03 5.08
N PRO A 69 16.13 -10.94 6.39
CA PRO A 69 16.12 -9.74 7.22
C PRO A 69 17.23 -8.73 6.82
N ARG A 70 17.19 -7.53 7.39
CA ARG A 70 18.16 -6.43 7.17
C ARG A 70 18.09 -5.35 8.26
N PRO A 71 19.08 -4.44 8.33
CA PRO A 71 18.96 -3.20 9.10
C PRO A 71 17.75 -2.34 8.68
N PRO A 72 17.11 -1.61 9.61
CA PRO A 72 16.00 -0.71 9.28
C PRO A 72 16.45 0.50 8.45
N LEU A 73 15.52 1.10 7.71
CA LEU A 73 15.70 2.44 7.15
C LEU A 73 15.27 3.50 8.17
N HIS A 74 15.84 4.70 8.09
CA HIS A 74 15.51 5.84 8.93
C HIS A 74 15.24 7.07 8.07
N LEU A 75 14.17 7.80 8.37
CA LEU A 75 13.97 9.14 7.83
C LEU A 75 14.82 10.11 8.65
N VAL A 76 15.79 10.77 8.02
CA VAL A 76 16.67 11.75 8.65
C VAL A 76 16.32 13.13 8.08
N ARG A 77 16.14 14.11 8.97
CA ARG A 77 16.01 15.52 8.57
C ARG A 77 17.41 16.13 8.41
N THR A 78 17.61 16.76 7.27
CA THR A 78 18.78 17.53 6.86
C THR A 78 18.31 18.88 6.28
N ASP A 79 19.23 19.78 5.98
CA ASP A 79 18.89 21.06 5.33
C ASP A 79 18.42 20.85 3.87
N ALA A 80 18.81 19.75 3.24
CA ALA A 80 18.27 19.25 1.97
C ALA A 80 16.91 18.53 2.11
N GLY A 81 16.25 18.62 3.28
CA GLY A 81 14.95 18.03 3.54
C GLY A 81 15.01 16.65 4.21
N ILE A 82 14.05 15.77 3.87
CA ILE A 82 13.97 14.43 4.45
C ILE A 82 14.71 13.44 3.55
N ARG A 83 15.72 12.76 4.11
CA ARG A 83 16.51 11.71 3.45
C ARG A 83 16.21 10.34 4.05
N LEU A 84 16.32 9.28 3.27
CA LEU A 84 16.04 7.90 3.66
C LEU A 84 17.34 7.09 3.77
N ILE A 85 17.86 6.97 5.00
CA ILE A 85 19.18 6.38 5.28
C ILE A 85 19.03 4.91 5.70
N HIS A 86 19.86 4.01 5.17
CA HIS A 86 19.94 2.61 5.62
C HIS A 86 20.85 2.48 6.84
N SER A 87 20.32 2.03 7.99
CA SER A 87 21.02 2.20 9.27
C SER A 87 22.27 1.34 9.47
N GLY A 88 22.50 0.32 8.62
CA GLY A 88 23.67 -0.56 8.71
C GLY A 88 24.83 -0.21 7.78
N THR A 89 24.57 0.51 6.69
CA THR A 89 25.61 0.98 5.74
C THR A 89 25.79 2.49 5.78
N LEU A 90 24.87 3.21 6.43
CA LEU A 90 24.74 4.67 6.44
C LEU A 90 24.54 5.28 5.04
N SER A 91 24.26 4.47 4.02
CA SER A 91 23.98 4.93 2.66
C SER A 91 22.63 5.62 2.59
N ASP A 92 22.60 6.78 1.94
CA ASP A 92 21.38 7.49 1.57
C ASP A 92 20.75 6.84 0.33
N LEU A 93 19.48 6.44 0.44
CA LEU A 93 18.70 5.76 -0.61
C LEU A 93 17.56 6.66 -1.15
N THR A 94 17.63 7.97 -0.92
CA THR A 94 16.56 8.92 -1.26
C THR A 94 16.33 9.04 -2.76
N GLU A 95 17.40 9.08 -3.56
CA GLU A 95 17.29 9.26 -5.01
C GLU A 95 16.76 7.99 -5.69
N GLU A 96 17.24 6.83 -5.25
CA GLU A 96 16.80 5.52 -5.72
C GLU A 96 15.35 5.26 -5.33
N MET A 97 14.93 5.59 -4.11
CA MET A 97 13.53 5.54 -3.69
C MET A 97 12.66 6.49 -4.53
N THR A 98 13.13 7.69 -4.83
CA THR A 98 12.40 8.69 -5.62
C THR A 98 12.28 8.27 -7.09
N ALA A 99 13.35 7.73 -7.67
CA ALA A 99 13.38 7.15 -9.00
C ALA A 99 12.46 5.91 -9.10
N PHE A 100 12.50 5.02 -8.10
CA PHE A 100 11.57 3.91 -7.98
C PHE A 100 10.11 4.39 -7.95
N CYS A 101 9.78 5.38 -7.12
CA CYS A 101 8.42 5.93 -7.04
C CYS A 101 7.94 6.46 -8.41
N ARG A 102 8.78 7.22 -9.12
CA ARG A 102 8.48 7.73 -10.47
C ARG A 102 8.24 6.59 -11.47
N ALA A 103 9.14 5.61 -11.52
CA ALA A 103 9.04 4.46 -12.43
C ALA A 103 7.82 3.57 -12.10
N PHE A 104 7.48 3.42 -10.81
CA PHE A 104 6.33 2.65 -10.35
C PHE A 104 5.01 3.27 -10.84
N PHE A 105 4.78 4.57 -10.61
CA PHE A 105 3.53 5.20 -11.07
C PHE A 105 3.45 5.32 -12.60
N ALA A 106 4.57 5.54 -13.29
CA ALA A 106 4.62 5.50 -14.76
C ALA A 106 4.24 4.12 -15.34
N ARG A 107 4.64 3.02 -14.67
CA ARG A 107 4.26 1.64 -15.03
C ARG A 107 2.83 1.26 -14.64
N HIS A 108 2.23 1.96 -13.67
CA HIS A 108 0.94 1.61 -13.09
C HIS A 108 -0.09 2.76 -13.10
N PRO A 109 -0.37 3.40 -14.26
CA PRO A 109 -1.24 4.59 -14.37
C PRO A 109 -2.74 4.32 -14.09
N ARG A 110 -3.12 3.06 -13.77
CA ARG A 110 -4.50 2.66 -13.40
C ARG A 110 -4.71 2.53 -11.89
N VAL A 111 -3.67 2.78 -11.07
CA VAL A 111 -3.81 2.80 -9.61
C VAL A 111 -4.83 3.85 -9.18
N SER A 112 -5.67 3.46 -8.23
CA SER A 112 -6.83 4.25 -7.78
C SER A 112 -6.82 4.52 -6.27
N ALA A 113 -6.06 3.73 -5.49
CA ALA A 113 -5.81 3.95 -4.07
C ALA A 113 -4.55 3.21 -3.61
N ALA A 114 -4.10 3.50 -2.39
CA ALA A 114 -3.03 2.79 -1.70
C ALA A 114 -3.40 2.47 -0.24
N ILE A 115 -3.04 1.27 0.21
CA ILE A 115 -3.21 0.78 1.59
C ILE A 115 -1.81 0.50 2.15
N LEU A 116 -1.35 1.34 3.07
CA LEU A 116 0.06 1.37 3.49
C LEU A 116 0.26 0.98 4.95
N LYS A 117 1.40 0.33 5.22
CA LYS A 117 1.78 -0.12 6.58
C LYS A 117 2.28 1.06 7.42
N GLU A 118 1.67 1.25 8.59
CA GLU A 118 2.01 2.32 9.56
C GLU A 118 3.44 2.18 10.07
N ARG A 119 4.04 3.32 10.45
CA ARG A 119 5.35 3.46 11.09
C ARG A 119 6.54 2.98 10.26
N SER A 120 6.32 2.52 9.03
CA SER A 120 7.39 2.25 8.08
C SER A 120 8.08 3.56 7.66
N PRO A 121 9.42 3.61 7.58
CA PRO A 121 10.14 4.76 7.05
C PRO A 121 9.85 4.99 5.55
N SER A 122 9.39 3.96 4.83
CA SER A 122 9.00 4.05 3.41
C SER A 122 7.50 4.31 3.26
N CYS A 123 6.66 3.62 4.02
CA CYS A 123 5.21 3.52 3.81
C CYS A 123 4.33 4.20 4.87
N GLY A 124 4.87 4.70 5.99
CA GLY A 124 4.08 5.42 7.00
C GLY A 124 3.55 6.75 6.45
N ILE A 125 2.24 7.00 6.54
CA ILE A 125 1.60 8.15 5.87
C ILE A 125 1.79 9.45 6.65
N ALA A 126 1.56 9.39 7.96
CA ALA A 126 1.70 10.48 8.92
C ALA A 126 2.06 9.93 10.31
N ASP A 127 2.82 8.83 10.33
CA ASP A 127 3.20 8.06 11.52
C ASP A 127 4.62 7.48 11.44
N ALA A 128 5.42 7.90 10.45
CA ALA A 128 6.83 7.54 10.35
C ALA A 128 7.68 8.37 11.32
N VAL A 129 8.73 7.75 11.87
CA VAL A 129 9.68 8.41 12.79
C VAL A 129 10.76 9.12 11.99
N VAL A 130 10.89 10.44 12.21
CA VAL A 130 11.94 11.29 11.63
C VAL A 130 12.97 11.61 12.72
N ARG A 131 14.26 11.48 12.37
CA ARG A 131 15.41 11.69 13.26
C ARG A 131 16.28 12.87 12.81
N THR A 132 17.14 13.36 13.69
CA THR A 132 18.32 14.18 13.33
C THR A 132 19.41 13.29 12.73
N ALA A 133 20.46 13.89 12.15
CA ALA A 133 21.70 13.17 11.81
C ALA A 133 22.34 12.50 13.04
N SER A 134 22.19 13.09 14.23
CA SER A 134 22.59 12.51 15.53
C SER A 134 21.61 11.46 16.10
N GLY A 135 20.61 11.02 15.33
CA GLY A 135 19.70 9.93 15.69
C GLY A 135 18.52 10.30 16.61
N SER A 136 18.54 11.45 17.26
CA SER A 136 17.45 11.97 18.11
C SER A 136 16.13 12.12 17.33
N ILE A 137 14.99 11.79 17.94
CA ILE A 137 13.69 11.85 17.26
C ILE A 137 13.20 13.30 17.18
N VAL A 138 13.02 13.80 15.94
CA VAL A 138 12.48 15.12 15.63
C VAL A 138 10.96 15.10 15.48
N SER A 139 10.41 14.01 14.94
CA SER A 139 8.96 13.85 14.78
C SER A 139 8.54 12.37 14.76
N ARG A 140 7.30 12.11 15.15
CA ARG A 140 6.60 10.82 14.98
C ARG A 140 5.40 10.92 14.01
N ALA A 141 5.25 12.06 13.35
CA ALA A 141 4.20 12.36 12.38
C ALA A 141 4.78 12.54 10.95
N GLY A 142 5.90 11.87 10.65
CA GLY A 142 6.52 11.92 9.32
C GLY A 142 5.74 11.13 8.28
N SER A 143 5.95 11.50 7.02
CA SER A 143 5.55 10.71 5.85
C SER A 143 6.80 10.02 5.27
N GLY A 144 6.71 8.73 4.99
CA GLY A 144 7.74 8.00 4.25
C GLY A 144 7.71 8.34 2.77
N LEU A 145 8.86 8.24 2.08
CA LEU A 145 9.01 8.73 0.70
C LEU A 145 8.00 8.08 -0.28
N PHE A 146 7.75 6.78 -0.15
CA PHE A 146 6.75 6.09 -0.97
C PHE A 146 5.31 6.49 -0.59
N ALA A 147 5.03 6.73 0.69
CA ALA A 147 3.73 7.23 1.13
C ALA A 147 3.45 8.66 0.62
N ALA A 148 4.46 9.54 0.66
CA ALA A 148 4.38 10.88 0.09
C ALA A 148 4.14 10.83 -1.43
N ALA A 149 4.82 9.93 -2.16
CA ALA A 149 4.59 9.71 -3.58
C ALA A 149 3.18 9.16 -3.88
N CYS A 150 2.66 8.23 -3.08
CA CYS A 150 1.26 7.79 -3.16
C CYS A 150 0.29 8.96 -2.98
N VAL A 151 0.51 9.82 -1.98
CA VAL A 151 -0.36 10.97 -1.69
C VAL A 151 -0.32 12.00 -2.82
N ALA A 152 0.86 12.27 -3.39
CA ALA A 152 1.03 13.18 -4.52
C ALA A 152 0.35 12.67 -5.81
N HIS A 153 0.41 11.37 -6.10
CA HIS A 153 -0.14 10.79 -7.32
C HIS A 153 -1.64 10.46 -7.23
N LEU A 154 -2.15 10.10 -6.05
CA LEU A 154 -3.52 9.61 -5.85
C LEU A 154 -4.43 10.60 -5.08
N GLY A 155 -3.84 11.60 -4.44
CA GLY A 155 -4.52 12.49 -3.49
C GLY A 155 -4.72 11.84 -2.11
N PRO A 156 -4.67 12.63 -1.01
CA PRO A 156 -4.65 12.10 0.36
C PRO A 156 -5.91 11.32 0.76
N ARG A 157 -7.04 11.51 0.07
CA ARG A 157 -8.29 10.75 0.34
C ARG A 157 -8.23 9.29 -0.12
N HIS A 158 -7.28 8.92 -0.97
CA HIS A 158 -7.14 7.57 -1.53
C HIS A 158 -5.93 6.81 -0.98
N VAL A 159 -5.22 7.36 0.01
CA VAL A 159 -4.06 6.72 0.66
C VAL A 159 -4.39 6.49 2.13
N VAL A 160 -4.55 5.24 2.54
CA VAL A 160 -5.06 4.88 3.87
C VAL A 160 -4.10 3.95 4.62
N PRO A 161 -3.99 4.05 5.95
CA PRO A 161 -3.19 3.11 6.74
C PRO A 161 -3.95 1.79 6.94
N SER A 162 -3.24 0.67 7.01
CA SER A 162 -3.83 -0.67 7.23
C SER A 162 -4.82 -0.74 8.41
N ARG A 163 -4.58 -0.04 9.52
CA ARG A 163 -5.47 0.06 10.69
C ARG A 163 -6.89 0.50 10.33
N GLN A 164 -7.05 1.33 9.29
CA GLN A 164 -8.36 1.81 8.87
C GLN A 164 -9.20 0.66 8.30
N ILE A 165 -8.61 -0.19 7.46
CA ILE A 165 -9.32 -1.32 6.82
C ILE A 165 -9.51 -2.52 7.75
N CYS A 166 -8.86 -2.58 8.92
CA CYS A 166 -9.19 -3.58 9.94
C CYS A 166 -10.65 -3.41 10.44
N SER A 167 -11.16 -2.18 10.48
CA SER A 167 -12.56 -1.88 10.81
C SER A 167 -13.50 -2.05 9.61
N GLU A 168 -14.71 -2.57 9.82
CA GLU A 168 -15.70 -2.70 8.74
C GLU A 168 -16.17 -1.34 8.22
N ALA A 169 -16.38 -0.37 9.12
CA ALA A 169 -16.71 1.00 8.75
C ALA A 169 -15.62 1.64 7.86
N GLY A 170 -14.35 1.41 8.17
CA GLY A 170 -13.22 1.86 7.36
C GLY A 170 -13.13 1.18 5.98
N ARG A 171 -13.42 -0.13 5.89
CA ARG A 171 -13.56 -0.85 4.60
C ARG A 171 -14.70 -0.27 3.76
N LYS A 172 -15.89 -0.13 4.35
CA LYS A 172 -17.07 0.48 3.69
C LYS A 172 -16.76 1.89 3.18
N ARG A 173 -16.09 2.72 3.99
CA ARG A 173 -15.67 4.08 3.60
C ARG A 173 -14.63 4.08 2.47
N PHE A 174 -13.65 3.16 2.51
CA PHE A 174 -12.63 3.03 1.48
C PHE A 174 -13.21 2.60 0.12
N VAL A 175 -14.05 1.56 0.11
CA VAL A 175 -14.77 1.10 -1.11
C VAL A 175 -15.71 2.17 -1.66
N PHE A 176 -16.38 2.93 -0.79
CA PHE A 176 -17.23 4.06 -1.19
C PHE A 176 -16.44 5.18 -1.90
N LEU A 177 -15.26 5.55 -1.38
CA LEU A 177 -14.39 6.54 -2.02
C LEU A 177 -13.84 6.05 -3.36
N LEU A 178 -13.39 4.79 -3.43
CA LEU A 178 -12.97 4.13 -4.67
C LEU A 178 -14.07 4.13 -5.75
N ARG A 179 -15.32 3.84 -5.37
CA ARG A 179 -16.46 3.84 -6.31
C ARG A 179 -16.78 5.25 -6.83
N GLN A 180 -16.67 6.28 -5.99
CA GLN A 180 -16.81 7.67 -6.46
C GLN A 180 -15.67 8.08 -7.41
N ALA A 181 -14.42 7.76 -7.07
CA ALA A 181 -13.27 8.04 -7.93
C ALA A 181 -13.36 7.30 -9.29
N ALA A 182 -13.93 6.08 -9.31
CA ALA A 182 -14.19 5.32 -10.52
C ALA A 182 -15.38 5.86 -11.35
N ALA A 183 -16.34 6.56 -10.71
CA ALA A 183 -17.45 7.22 -11.40
C ALA A 183 -17.01 8.55 -12.03
N ALA A 184 -16.17 9.33 -11.35
CA ALA A 184 -15.62 10.60 -11.82
C ALA A 184 -14.49 10.47 -12.88
N ARG A 185 -14.27 9.25 -13.41
CA ARG A 185 -13.32 8.89 -14.47
C ARG A 185 -14.04 8.28 -15.69
N ARG A 186 -15.31 8.60 -15.87
CA ARG A 186 -16.20 8.15 -16.95
C ARG A 186 -16.88 9.35 -17.59
#